data_AF-A0A931XLU2-F1
#
_entry.id   AF-A0A931XLU2-F1
#
_cell.length_a   1.000
_cell.length_b   1.000
_cell.length_c   1.000
_cell.angle_alpha   90.00
_cell.angle_beta   90.00
_cell.angle_gamma   90.00
#
_symmetry.space_group_name_H-M   'P 1'
#
loop_
_entity.id
_entity.type
_entity.pdbx_description
1 polymer ?
#
loop_
_entity_poly.entity_id
_entity_poly.type
_entity_poly.pdbx_seq_one_letter_code
_entity_poly.pdbx_strand_id
1 'polypeptide(L)'
;MYKKLLELAAWKKLLILMAFGVIVFVGWFIYAIVTDAPPSFFPLDNPQGEYTITKVCPAGQGNIEQVVSPGNAYCVEYRGNEVFTGDSNTKSTFFRITIGNSKVDLEPYVGKEVKNIKGKYVGSSKQCIQNNCVDIGGPFVVLNIDSLTSVENQ
;
A
#
# COMPACT_ATOMS: atom_id res chain seq x y z
N MET A 1 19.08 -12.64 -42.81
CA MET A 1 18.04 -11.63 -42.49
C MET A 1 18.56 -10.18 -42.50
N TYR A 2 19.78 -9.89 -42.03
CA TYR A 2 20.34 -8.52 -41.97
C TYR A 2 20.52 -7.80 -43.33
N LYS A 3 20.78 -8.51 -44.43
CA LYS A 3 20.99 -7.87 -45.75
C LYS A 3 19.76 -7.14 -46.30
N LYS A 4 18.54 -7.62 -46.00
CA LYS A 4 17.29 -6.96 -46.45
C LYS A 4 16.96 -5.68 -45.66
N LEU A 5 17.51 -5.51 -44.45
CA LEU A 5 17.36 -4.28 -43.67
C LEU A 5 18.22 -3.14 -44.20
N LEU A 6 19.33 -3.45 -44.88
CA LEU A 6 20.24 -2.44 -45.45
C LEU A 6 19.70 -1.75 -46.70
N GLU A 7 18.84 -2.41 -47.48
CA GLU A 7 18.22 -1.86 -48.71
C GLU A 7 16.96 -1.02 -48.45
N LEU A 8 16.48 -0.95 -47.20
CA LEU A 8 15.34 -0.12 -46.87
C LEU A 8 15.67 1.37 -46.99
N ALA A 9 14.77 2.12 -47.61
CA ALA A 9 14.81 3.57 -47.65
C ALA A 9 14.98 4.13 -46.22
N ALA A 10 15.78 5.20 -46.09
CA ALA A 10 16.17 5.76 -44.79
C ALA A 10 14.99 6.00 -43.83
N TRP A 11 13.83 6.37 -44.38
CA TRP A 11 12.62 6.61 -43.60
C TRP A 11 12.00 5.34 -42.99
N LYS A 12 12.12 4.19 -43.66
CA LYS A 12 11.70 2.89 -43.11
C LYS A 12 12.64 2.41 -41.99
N LYS A 13 13.95 2.71 -42.08
CA LYS A 13 14.91 2.44 -41.00
C LYS A 13 14.63 3.32 -39.77
N LEU A 14 14.29 4.60 -39.99
CA LEU A 14 13.89 5.52 -38.93
C LEU A 14 12.62 5.05 -38.19
N LEU A 15 11.61 4.57 -38.94
CA LEU A 15 10.38 4.02 -38.36
C LEU A 15 10.64 2.77 -37.51
N ILE A 16 11.52 1.87 -37.97
CA ILE A 16 11.89 0.65 -37.22
C ILE A 16 12.62 1.03 -35.92
N LEU A 17 13.54 2.00 -35.98
CA LEU A 17 14.23 2.50 -34.78
C LEU A 17 13.28 3.15 -33.78
N MET A 18 12.32 3.96 -34.24
CA MET A 18 11.29 4.54 -33.38
C MET A 18 10.41 3.46 -32.75
N ALA A 19 9.94 2.48 -33.53
CA ALA A 19 9.12 1.40 -33.01
C ALA A 19 9.86 0.57 -31.94
N PHE A 20 11.14 0.29 -32.17
CA PHE A 20 11.97 -0.39 -31.17
C PHE A 20 12.15 0.45 -29.90
N GLY A 21 12.38 1.76 -30.03
CA GLY A 21 12.45 2.69 -28.90
C GLY A 21 11.16 2.70 -28.06
N VAL A 22 9.99 2.70 -28.71
CA VAL A 22 8.69 2.63 -28.01
C VAL A 22 8.55 1.31 -27.27
N ILE A 23 8.92 0.17 -27.87
CA ILE A 23 8.84 -1.14 -27.21
C ILE A 23 9.74 -1.19 -25.97
N VAL A 24 10.97 -0.68 -26.06
CA VAL A 24 11.90 -0.62 -24.92
C VAL A 24 11.35 0.29 -23.82
N PHE A 25 10.81 1.45 -24.18
CA PHE A 25 10.21 2.38 -23.22
C PHE A 25 8.99 1.78 -22.51
N VAL A 26 8.09 1.14 -23.25
CA VAL A 26 6.91 0.46 -22.69
C VAL A 26 7.33 -0.70 -21.80
N GLY A 27 8.34 -1.48 -22.20
CA GLY A 27 8.90 -2.56 -21.38
C GLY A 27 9.50 -2.05 -20.06
N TRP A 28 10.28 -0.96 -20.11
CA TRP A 28 10.83 -0.31 -18.92
C TRP A 28 9.72 0.29 -18.04
N PHE A 29 8.70 0.91 -18.62
CA PHE A 29 7.58 1.50 -17.89
C PHE A 29 6.71 0.44 -17.21
N ILE A 30 6.42 -0.67 -17.89
CA ILE A 30 5.73 -1.83 -17.28
C ILE A 30 6.61 -2.44 -16.19
N TYR A 31 7.91 -2.60 -16.43
CA TYR A 31 8.84 -3.07 -15.40
C TYR A 31 8.86 -2.13 -14.20
N ALA A 32 8.91 -0.82 -14.39
CA ALA A 32 8.83 0.18 -13.33
C ALA A 32 7.51 0.03 -12.55
N ILE A 33 6.36 -0.04 -13.22
CA ILE A 33 5.06 -0.25 -12.53
C ILE A 33 5.01 -1.57 -11.74
N VAL A 34 5.63 -2.64 -12.27
CA VAL A 34 5.59 -3.98 -11.65
C VAL A 34 6.65 -4.14 -10.56
N THR A 35 7.77 -3.42 -10.63
CA THR A 35 8.91 -3.54 -9.71
C THR A 35 9.10 -2.36 -8.78
N ASP A 36 8.40 -1.24 -9.00
CA ASP A 36 8.10 -0.27 -7.98
C ASP A 36 7.21 -0.99 -6.96
N ALA A 37 7.90 -1.68 -6.04
CA ALA A 37 7.36 -1.98 -4.75
C ALA A 37 6.62 -0.72 -4.30
N PRO A 38 5.34 -0.83 -3.91
CA PRO A 38 4.57 0.34 -3.52
C PRO A 38 5.43 1.15 -2.55
N PRO A 39 5.52 2.49 -2.72
CA PRO A 39 6.39 3.31 -1.89
C PRO A 39 6.22 2.87 -0.44
N SER A 40 7.34 2.65 0.26
CA SER A 40 7.45 2.05 1.61
C SER A 40 6.81 2.92 2.68
N PHE A 41 5.55 3.29 2.47
CA PHE A 41 4.78 4.26 3.23
C PHE A 41 4.21 3.63 4.49
N PHE A 42 4.05 2.30 4.46
CA PHE A 42 3.75 1.49 5.62
C PHE A 42 4.59 0.21 5.57
N PRO A 43 5.62 0.08 6.40
CA PRO A 43 6.34 -1.17 6.49
C PRO A 43 5.41 -2.21 7.13
N LEU A 44 5.26 -3.38 6.50
CA LEU A 44 4.63 -4.54 7.16
C LEU A 44 5.74 -5.34 7.84
N ASP A 45 5.47 -5.84 9.05
CA ASP A 45 6.36 -6.76 9.77
C ASP A 45 7.78 -6.25 10.04
N ASN A 46 7.99 -4.93 10.04
CA ASN A 46 9.23 -4.36 10.57
C ASN A 46 9.42 -4.81 12.03
N PRO A 47 10.52 -5.52 12.36
CA PRO A 47 10.77 -6.07 13.70
C PRO A 47 11.00 -5.00 14.77
N GLN A 48 11.36 -3.78 14.36
CA GLN A 48 11.52 -2.61 15.22
C GLN A 48 10.25 -1.75 15.27
N GLY A 49 9.18 -2.20 14.62
CA GLY A 49 7.89 -1.54 14.53
C GLY A 49 6.93 -1.96 15.62
N GLU A 50 6.14 -1.01 16.11
CA GLU A 50 4.98 -1.27 16.94
C GLU A 50 3.72 -1.15 16.08
N TYR A 51 2.94 -2.22 15.96
CA TYR A 51 1.68 -2.21 15.21
C TYR A 51 0.50 -2.37 16.16
N THR A 52 -0.50 -1.52 16.04
CA THR A 52 -1.70 -1.57 16.88
C THR A 52 -2.96 -1.51 16.04
N ILE A 53 -3.94 -2.37 16.34
CA ILE A 53 -5.26 -2.28 15.69
C ILE A 53 -6.06 -1.18 16.37
N THR A 54 -6.61 -0.25 15.60
CA THR A 54 -7.42 0.86 16.11
C THR A 54 -8.77 0.91 15.42
N LYS A 55 -9.75 1.52 16.09
CA LYS A 55 -11.02 1.96 15.51
C LYS A 55 -10.96 3.47 15.33
N VAL A 56 -11.74 4.01 14.38
CA VAL A 56 -11.75 5.44 14.03
C VAL A 56 -10.62 5.85 13.08
N CYS A 57 -10.65 5.25 11.89
CA CYS A 57 -9.82 5.68 10.77
C CYS A 57 -10.31 7.01 10.16
N PRO A 58 -9.44 8.00 9.90
CA PRO A 58 -9.75 9.06 8.95
C PRO A 58 -9.98 8.46 7.56
N ALA A 59 -10.86 9.07 6.78
CA ALA A 59 -10.80 8.92 5.33
C ALA A 59 -9.48 9.52 4.82
N GLY A 60 -8.70 8.75 4.06
CA GLY A 60 -7.55 9.30 3.31
C GLY A 60 -6.13 9.07 3.85
N GLN A 61 -5.91 8.14 4.80
CA GLN A 61 -4.59 7.75 5.34
C GLN A 61 -3.81 8.91 6.02
N GLY A 62 -3.32 8.70 7.25
CA GLY A 62 -2.93 9.84 8.09
C GLY A 62 -1.75 9.60 9.02
N ASN A 63 -1.06 10.71 9.27
CA ASN A 63 0.09 10.88 10.14
C ASN A 63 -0.15 12.04 11.14
N ILE A 64 -1.38 12.37 11.54
CA ILE A 64 -1.62 13.47 12.51
C ILE A 64 -2.61 12.99 13.57
N GLU A 65 -2.27 13.15 14.85
CA GLU A 65 -3.12 12.86 16.01
C GLU A 65 -4.47 13.61 15.99
N GLN A 66 -4.57 14.68 15.20
CA GLN A 66 -5.75 15.55 15.07
C GLN A 66 -6.85 14.98 14.17
N VAL A 67 -6.91 13.67 13.96
CA VAL A 67 -8.04 13.09 13.22
C VAL A 67 -9.28 13.15 14.11
N VAL A 68 -10.10 14.18 13.90
CA VAL A 68 -11.31 14.49 14.67
C VAL A 68 -12.60 13.89 14.06
N SER A 69 -12.50 12.98 13.08
CA SER A 69 -13.69 12.44 12.41
C SER A 69 -14.03 11.03 12.87
N PRO A 70 -15.28 10.74 13.29
CA PRO A 70 -15.70 9.42 13.72
C PRO A 70 -15.85 8.48 12.52
N GLY A 71 -14.75 7.86 12.09
CA GLY A 71 -14.84 6.62 11.33
C GLY A 71 -15.25 5.46 12.26
N ASN A 72 -16.01 4.48 11.78
CA ASN A 72 -16.19 3.21 12.50
C ASN A 72 -15.28 2.10 11.95
N ALA A 73 -14.41 2.46 11.00
CA ALA A 73 -13.56 1.50 10.32
C ALA A 73 -12.33 1.12 11.17
N TYR A 74 -11.87 -0.12 10.99
CA TYR A 74 -10.62 -0.63 11.57
C TYR A 74 -9.40 -0.17 10.78
N CYS A 75 -8.34 0.18 11.52
CA CYS A 75 -7.05 0.58 10.99
C CYS A 75 -5.93 -0.24 11.63
N VAL A 76 -4.82 -0.36 10.92
CA VAL A 76 -3.53 -0.67 11.53
C VAL A 76 -2.75 0.63 11.68
N GLU A 77 -2.36 0.94 12.91
CA GLU A 77 -1.39 1.96 13.23
C GLU A 77 0.00 1.34 13.32
N TYR A 78 1.00 1.97 12.71
CA TYR A 78 2.41 1.62 12.83
C TYR A 78 3.17 2.79 13.47
N ARG A 79 4.01 2.50 14.46
CA ARG A 79 4.97 3.44 15.05
C ARG A 79 6.38 2.89 14.86
N GLY A 80 7.28 3.70 14.31
CA GLY A 80 8.67 3.31 14.11
C GLY A 80 9.48 4.29 13.28
N ASN A 81 10.79 4.07 13.21
CA ASN A 81 11.74 4.98 12.56
C ASN A 81 11.64 4.99 11.02
N GLU A 82 10.89 4.05 10.43
CA GLU A 82 10.71 3.92 8.98
C GLU A 82 9.40 4.56 8.47
N VAL A 83 8.69 5.33 9.31
CA VAL A 83 7.57 6.12 8.81
C VAL A 83 8.11 7.26 7.94
N PHE A 84 8.04 7.10 6.62
CA PHE A 84 8.30 8.20 5.69
C PHE A 84 7.09 9.14 5.69
N THR A 85 7.05 10.09 6.61
CA THR A 85 6.14 11.23 6.49
C THR A 85 6.72 12.17 5.44
N GLY A 86 6.04 12.37 4.32
CA GLY A 86 6.48 13.27 3.24
C GLY A 86 6.56 14.75 3.66
N ASP A 87 6.48 15.05 4.95
CA ASP A 87 6.34 16.38 5.51
C ASP A 87 7.38 16.58 6.62
N SER A 88 8.53 17.13 6.21
CA SER A 88 9.75 17.31 7.02
C SER A 88 9.58 18.11 8.32
N ASN A 89 8.40 18.72 8.54
CA ASN A 89 8.12 19.58 9.68
C ASN A 89 7.15 18.96 10.71
N THR A 90 6.56 17.80 10.43
CA THR A 90 5.69 17.10 11.38
C THR A 90 6.43 15.93 12.01
N LYS A 91 6.78 16.08 13.29
CA LYS A 91 7.22 14.98 14.17
C LYS A 91 6.04 14.05 14.50
N SER A 92 5.34 13.56 13.49
CA SER A 92 4.39 12.49 13.73
C SER A 92 5.12 11.17 13.79
N THR A 93 4.96 10.47 14.91
CA THR A 93 5.65 9.22 15.22
C THR A 93 4.89 7.99 14.73
N PHE A 94 3.81 8.16 13.98
CA PHE A 94 2.97 7.04 13.56
C PHE A 94 2.29 7.24 12.20
N PHE A 95 1.94 6.13 11.59
CA PHE A 95 1.18 6.06 10.34
C PHE A 95 -0.02 5.14 10.50
N ARG A 96 -1.18 5.49 9.90
CA ARG A 96 -2.36 4.61 9.88
C ARG A 96 -2.79 4.24 8.47
N ILE A 97 -3.08 2.96 8.27
CA ILE A 97 -3.73 2.44 7.07
C ILE A 97 -5.05 1.75 7.41
N THR A 98 -6.09 2.08 6.65
CA THR A 98 -7.41 1.45 6.76
C THR A 98 -7.34 -0.01 6.31
N ILE A 99 -8.03 -0.89 7.03
CA ILE A 99 -8.11 -2.31 6.70
C ILE A 99 -9.25 -2.53 5.69
N GLY A 100 -8.98 -3.17 4.56
CA GLY A 100 -9.96 -3.40 3.49
C GLY A 100 -10.70 -4.72 3.64
N ASN A 101 -9.99 -5.78 3.98
CA ASN A 101 -10.54 -7.09 4.23
C ASN A 101 -9.75 -7.76 5.35
N SER A 102 -10.43 -8.43 6.27
CA SER A 102 -9.77 -9.31 7.23
C SER A 102 -10.56 -10.61 7.37
N LYS A 103 -9.86 -11.74 7.26
CA LYS A 103 -10.42 -13.06 7.61
C LYS A 103 -10.49 -13.28 9.13
N VAL A 104 -9.66 -12.54 9.86
CA VAL A 104 -9.56 -12.59 11.32
C VAL A 104 -10.52 -11.57 11.92
N ASP A 105 -11.20 -11.93 13.01
CA ASP A 105 -11.93 -10.96 13.81
C ASP A 105 -10.93 -9.99 14.47
N LEU A 106 -11.09 -8.71 14.18
CA LEU A 106 -10.18 -7.66 14.66
C LEU A 106 -10.61 -7.09 16.01
N GLU A 107 -11.86 -7.34 16.42
CA GLU A 107 -12.40 -6.82 17.68
C GLU A 107 -11.53 -7.14 18.91
N PRO A 108 -11.02 -8.37 19.09
CA PRO A 108 -10.21 -8.71 20.27
C PRO A 108 -8.82 -8.06 20.29
N TYR A 109 -8.39 -7.51 19.15
CA TYR A 109 -7.07 -6.91 18.96
C TYR A 109 -7.11 -5.38 19.03
N VAL A 110 -8.29 -4.77 19.11
CA VAL A 110 -8.42 -3.32 19.21
C VAL A 110 -7.68 -2.81 20.45
N GLY A 111 -6.76 -1.87 20.24
CA GLY A 111 -5.92 -1.29 21.29
C GLY A 111 -4.76 -2.18 21.74
N LYS A 112 -4.57 -3.36 21.13
CA LYS A 112 -3.46 -4.28 21.44
C LYS A 112 -2.39 -4.22 20.36
N GLU A 113 -1.14 -4.45 20.79
CA GLU A 113 -0.04 -4.64 19.88
C GLU A 113 -0.17 -5.98 19.14
N VAL A 114 0.08 -5.93 17.84
CA VAL A 114 0.06 -7.08 16.93
C VAL A 114 1.40 -7.17 16.19
N LYS A 115 1.77 -8.39 15.81
CA LYS A 115 2.98 -8.71 15.02
C LYS A 115 2.64 -9.71 13.93
N ASN A 116 3.56 -9.89 12.98
CA ASN A 116 3.43 -10.85 11.87
C ASN A 116 2.14 -10.64 11.05
N ILE A 117 1.83 -9.38 10.75
CA ILE A 117 0.72 -8.95 9.89
C ILE A 117 1.03 -9.36 8.46
N LYS A 118 0.49 -10.50 8.05
CA LYS A 118 0.55 -10.94 6.65
C LYS A 118 -0.64 -10.36 5.88
N GLY A 119 -0.33 -9.64 4.82
CA GLY A 119 -1.34 -8.95 4.05
C GLY A 119 -0.84 -8.39 2.72
N LYS A 120 -1.76 -7.71 2.02
CA LYS A 120 -1.48 -7.03 0.75
C LYS A 120 -2.25 -5.72 0.64
N TYR A 121 -1.65 -4.75 -0.02
CA TYR A 121 -2.32 -3.49 -0.35
C TYR A 121 -3.20 -3.68 -1.58
N VAL A 122 -4.44 -3.21 -1.48
CA VAL A 122 -5.40 -3.23 -2.59
C VAL A 122 -6.16 -1.90 -2.64
N GLY A 123 -6.71 -1.56 -3.80
CA GLY A 123 -7.71 -0.49 -3.90
C GLY A 123 -9.09 -1.03 -3.50
N SER A 124 -9.78 -0.37 -2.56
CA SER A 124 -11.14 -0.73 -2.16
C SER A 124 -11.92 0.48 -1.67
N SER A 125 -13.24 0.43 -1.84
CA SER A 125 -14.19 1.34 -1.18
C SER A 125 -14.99 0.70 -0.06
N LYS A 126 -14.65 -0.53 0.31
CA LYS A 126 -15.30 -1.26 1.38
C LYS A 126 -14.28 -1.82 2.35
N GLN A 127 -14.69 -1.91 3.61
CA GLN A 127 -14.03 -2.68 4.64
C GLN A 127 -14.89 -3.90 4.97
N CYS A 128 -14.35 -5.10 4.81
CA CYS A 128 -15.01 -6.36 5.15
C CYS A 128 -14.25 -7.09 6.25
N ILE A 129 -14.81 -7.13 7.46
CA ILE A 129 -14.27 -7.93 8.55
C ILE A 129 -15.10 -9.20 8.66
N GLN A 130 -14.46 -10.34 8.40
CA GLN A 130 -15.14 -11.62 8.20
C GLN A 130 -16.25 -11.49 7.15
N ASN A 131 -17.52 -11.55 7.57
CA ASN A 131 -18.69 -11.46 6.70
C ASN A 131 -19.37 -10.08 6.73
N ASN A 132 -18.90 -9.17 7.58
CA ASN A 132 -19.51 -7.85 7.77
C ASN A 132 -18.76 -6.79 6.96
N CYS A 133 -19.43 -6.24 5.95
CA CYS A 133 -18.87 -5.20 5.08
C CYS A 133 -19.51 -3.84 5.33
N VAL A 134 -18.68 -2.81 5.46
CA VAL A 134 -19.08 -1.40 5.55
C VAL A 134 -18.45 -0.60 4.42
N ASP A 135 -19.18 0.41 3.92
CA ASP A 135 -18.64 1.36 2.95
C ASP A 135 -17.74 2.37 3.67
N ILE A 136 -16.56 2.64 3.10
CA ILE A 136 -15.57 3.56 3.66
C ILE A 136 -15.43 4.86 2.84
N GLY A 137 -16.23 5.05 1.78
CA GLY A 137 -16.44 6.35 1.15
C GLY A 137 -15.54 6.72 -0.05
N GLY A 138 -14.81 5.78 -0.65
CA GLY A 138 -14.03 6.06 -1.88
C GLY A 138 -13.08 4.93 -2.24
N PRO A 139 -12.49 4.87 -3.44
CA PRO A 139 -11.41 3.93 -3.71
C PRO A 139 -10.14 4.41 -2.98
N PHE A 140 -9.87 3.83 -1.82
CA PHE A 140 -8.64 4.06 -1.05
C PHE A 140 -7.68 2.89 -1.20
N VAL A 141 -6.39 3.14 -1.04
CA VAL A 141 -5.43 2.05 -0.77
C VAL A 141 -5.70 1.54 0.64
N VAL A 142 -6.00 0.25 0.77
CA VAL A 142 -6.34 -0.41 2.03
C VAL A 142 -5.50 -1.65 2.22
N LEU A 143 -5.31 -2.06 3.47
CA LEU A 143 -4.60 -3.28 3.82
C LEU A 143 -5.57 -4.45 3.96
N ASN A 144 -5.39 -5.50 3.16
CA ASN A 144 -6.06 -6.77 3.39
C ASN A 144 -5.21 -7.65 4.30
N ILE A 145 -5.78 -8.11 5.41
CA ILE A 145 -5.12 -8.95 6.40
C ILE A 145 -5.54 -10.41 6.19
N ASP A 146 -4.57 -11.26 5.91
CA ASP A 146 -4.76 -12.72 5.86
C ASP A 146 -4.58 -13.34 7.25
N SER A 147 -3.59 -12.89 8.02
CA SER A 147 -3.32 -13.36 9.38
C SER A 147 -2.53 -12.32 10.17
N LEU A 148 -2.68 -12.32 11.50
CA LEU A 148 -1.87 -11.56 12.45
C LEU A 148 -1.69 -12.36 13.74
N THR A 149 -0.72 -11.97 14.58
CA THR A 149 -0.51 -12.53 15.92
C THR A 149 -0.60 -11.42 16.97
N SER A 150 -1.31 -11.64 18.07
CA SER A 150 -1.27 -10.73 19.22
C SER A 150 0.05 -10.90 19.96
N VAL A 151 0.60 -9.79 20.43
CA VAL A 151 1.55 -9.85 21.54
C VAL A 151 0.71 -10.06 22.79
N GLU A 152 0.67 -11.28 23.33
CA GLU A 152 0.18 -11.48 24.68
C GLU A 152 1.14 -10.74 25.61
N ASN A 153 0.70 -9.60 26.15
CA ASN A 153 1.39 -8.95 27.24
C ASN A 153 1.42 -9.95 28.40
N GLN A 154 2.61 -10.45 28.72
CA GLN A 154 2.90 -11.07 30.01
C GLN A 154 2.71 -10.05 31.12
#